data_AF-A0A261GCY8-F1
#
_entry.id   AF-A0A261GCY8-F1
#
_cell.length_a   1.000
_cell.length_b   1.000
_cell.length_c   1.000
_cell.angle_alpha   90.00
_cell.angle_beta   90.00
_cell.angle_gamma   90.00
#
_symmetry.space_group_name_H-M   'P 1'
#
loop_
_entity.id
_entity.type
_entity.pdbx_description
1 polymer ?
#
loop_
_entity_poly.entity_id
_entity_poly.type
_entity_poly.pdbx_seq_one_letter_code
_entity_poly.pdbx_strand_id
1 'polypeptide(L)' 'MSASMTDLRARGHVEGFDVYFNPVNHRMICERQADLATVLFDYPSYHVVHNWGVSENELSQLRKALMKDVR' A
#
# COMPACT_ATOMS: atom_id res chain seq x y z
N MET A 1 23.50 -0.92 11.48
CA MET A 1 22.27 -1.71 11.66
C MET A 1 21.63 -1.87 10.29
N SER A 2 21.64 -3.07 9.70
CA SER A 2 20.95 -3.31 8.43
C SER A 2 19.46 -3.26 8.69
N ALA A 3 18.79 -2.21 8.24
CA ALA A 3 17.35 -2.17 8.25
C ALA A 3 16.86 -3.33 7.38
N SER A 4 16.23 -4.34 7.99
CA SER A 4 15.68 -5.45 7.24
C SER A 4 14.59 -4.91 6.33
N MET A 5 14.57 -5.33 5.06
CA MET A 5 13.50 -4.97 4.12
C MET A 5 12.10 -5.41 4.60
N THR A 6 12.03 -6.14 5.72
CA THR A 6 10.83 -6.70 6.35
C THR A 6 10.30 -5.90 7.55
N ASP A 7 10.83 -4.71 7.88
CA ASP A 7 10.22 -3.86 8.92
C ASP A 7 8.91 -3.25 8.40
N LEU A 8 7.86 -4.08 8.32
CA LEU A 8 6.53 -3.69 7.88
C LEU A 8 5.68 -3.33 9.09
N ARG A 9 5.22 -2.07 9.14
CA ARG A 9 4.33 -1.58 10.18
C ARG A 9 2.90 -1.61 9.68
N ALA A 10 2.04 -2.40 10.31
CA ALA A 10 0.62 -2.37 10.03
C ALA A 10 0.05 -0.95 10.28
N ARG A 11 -0.68 -0.43 9.30
CA ARG A 11 -1.35 0.89 9.36
C ARG A 11 -2.85 0.76 9.52
N GLY A 12 -3.43 -0.34 9.04
CA GLY A 12 -4.85 -0.62 9.18
C GLY A 12 -5.42 -1.23 7.90
N HIS A 13 -6.71 -1.01 7.70
CA HIS A 13 -7.48 -1.57 6.60
C HIS A 13 -8.18 -0.46 5.81
N VAL A 14 -8.08 -0.50 4.48
CA VAL A 14 -8.65 0.51 3.59
C VAL A 14 -9.25 -0.18 2.37
N GLU A 15 -10.56 -0.04 2.17
CA GLU A 15 -11.27 -0.48 0.96
C GLU A 15 -10.98 -1.94 0.55
N GLY A 16 -10.87 -2.87 1.52
CA GLY A 16 -10.57 -4.29 1.26
C GLY A 16 -9.08 -4.64 1.23
N PHE A 17 -8.20 -3.66 1.48
CA PHE A 17 -6.76 -3.85 1.53
C PHE A 17 -6.21 -3.69 2.94
N ASP A 18 -5.35 -4.61 3.36
CA ASP A 18 -4.51 -4.42 4.53
C ASP A 18 -3.30 -3.58 4.13
N VAL A 19 -3.08 -2.49 4.87
CA VAL A 19 -2.08 -1.48 4.55
C VAL A 19 -0.91 -1.59 5.52
N TYR A 20 0.29 -1.71 4.96
CA TYR A 20 1.54 -1.76 5.68
C TYR A 20 2.44 -0.61 5.23
N PHE A 21 3.17 0.01 6.16
CA PHE A 21 4.18 1.01 5.86
C PHE A 21 5.58 0.45 6.13
N ASN A 22 6.44 0.54 5.14
CA ASN A 22 7.86 0.23 5.28
C ASN A 22 8.64 1.54 5.48
N PRO A 23 9.16 1.82 6.69
CA PRO A 23 9.90 3.04 6.98
C PRO A 23 11.29 3.05 6.34
N VAL A 24 11.81 1.91 5.87
CA VAL A 24 13.16 1.79 5.31
C VAL A 24 13.22 2.34 3.89
N ASN A 25 12.24 2.01 3.06
CA ASN A 25 12.16 2.43 1.67
C ASN A 25 11.02 3.44 1.41
N HIS A 26 10.34 3.89 2.46
CA HIS A 26 9.22 4.83 2.39
C HIS A 26 8.11 4.37 1.44
N ARG A 27 7.75 3.08 1.47
CA ARG A 27 6.66 2.53 0.66
C ARG A 27 5.48 2.10 1.53
N MET A 28 4.28 2.26 0.98
CA MET A 28 3.11 1.54 1.46
C MET A 28 2.88 0.30 0.61
N ILE A 29 2.57 -0.80 1.28
CA ILE A 29 2.20 -2.07 0.68
C ILE A 29 0.75 -2.30 1.04
N CYS A 30 -0.08 -2.53 0.03
CA CYS A 30 -1.50 -2.81 0.20
C CYS A 30 -1.77 -4.23 -0.31
N GLU A 31 -2.15 -5.13 0.59
CA GLU A 31 -2.46 -6.53 0.25
C GLU A 31 -3.97 -6.75 0.28
N ARG A 32 -4.53 -7.29 -0.80
CA ARG A 32 -5.96 -7.59 -0.88
C ARG A 32 -6.22 -8.92 -0.19
N GLN A 33 -7.16 -8.99 0.75
CA GLN A 33 -7.42 -10.23 1.49
C GLN A 33 -8.01 -11.34 0.64
N ALA A 34 -8.75 -10.98 -0.41
CA ALA A 34 -9.51 -11.93 -1.21
C ALA A 34 -8.64 -12.76 -2.18
N ASP A 35 -7.42 -12.31 -2.50
CA ASP A 35 -6.53 -12.98 -3.45
C ASP A 35 -5.05 -12.59 -3.23
N LEU A 36 -4.16 -13.04 -4.11
CA LEU A 36 -2.72 -12.77 -4.02
C LEU A 36 -2.32 -11.42 -4.64
N ALA A 37 -3.21 -10.42 -4.63
CA ALA A 37 -2.92 -9.13 -5.21
C ALA A 37 -2.28 -8.15 -4.21
N THR A 38 -1.29 -7.42 -4.69
CA THR A 38 -0.51 -6.46 -3.89
C THR A 38 -0.27 -5.20 -4.69
N VAL A 39 -0.38 -4.04 -4.04
CA VAL A 39 -0.10 -2.73 -4.64
C VAL A 39 0.97 -2.02 -3.82
N LEU A 40 1.94 -1.41 -4.50
CA LEU A 40 2.99 -0.64 -3.87
C LEU A 40 2.83 0.85 -4.20
N PHE A 41 2.89 1.69 -3.18
CA PHE A 41 2.86 3.14 -3.31
C PHE A 41 4.13 3.74 -2.72
N ASP A 42 4.83 4.60 -3.48
CA ASP A 42 5.86 5.45 -2.91
C ASP A 42 5.21 6.53 -2.05
N TYR A 43 5.65 6.70 -0.80
CA TYR A 43 5.13 7.70 0.13
C TYR A 43 6.09 8.89 0.22
N PRO A 44 5.61 10.16 0.25
CA PRO A 44 4.22 10.62 0.34
C PRO A 44 3.58 11.01 -1.00
N SER A 45 4.22 10.75 -2.13
CA SER A 45 3.74 11.15 -3.47
C SER A 45 2.66 10.21 -4.03
N TYR A 46 2.49 9.02 -3.46
CA TYR A 46 1.58 7.96 -3.87
C TYR A 46 1.76 7.54 -5.33
N HIS A 47 2.99 7.46 -5.82
CA HIS A 47 3.28 6.85 -7.12
C HIS A 47 3.08 5.34 -7.03
N VAL A 48 2.29 4.79 -7.96
CA VAL A 48 1.85 3.40 -7.93
C VAL A 48 2.79 2.54 -8.76
N VAL A 49 3.27 1.44 -8.18
CA VAL A 49 3.87 0.34 -8.93
C VAL A 49 2.83 -0.78 -8.98
N HIS A 50 2.33 -1.03 -10.19
CA HIS A 50 1.25 -2.00 -10.46
C HIS A 50 1.78 -3.44 -10.34
N ASN A 51 1.02 -4.30 -9.66
CA ASN A 51 1.27 -5.73 -9.59
C ASN A 51 -0.07 -6.49 -9.76
N TRP A 52 0.03 -7.77 -10.11
CA TRP A 52 -1.05 -8.61 -10.66
C TRP A 52 -2.41 -8.50 -9.96
N GLY A 53 -3.47 -8.47 -10.78
CA GLY A 53 -4.85 -8.76 -10.36
C GLY A 53 -5.68 -7.57 -9.88
N VAL A 54 -5.11 -6.39 -9.65
CA VAL A 54 -5.86 -5.19 -9.22
C VAL A 54 -6.31 -4.37 -10.43
N SER A 55 -7.62 -4.08 -10.51
CA SER A 55 -8.17 -3.23 -11.57
C SER A 55 -7.83 -1.76 -11.38
N GLU A 56 -7.81 -0.98 -12.46
CA GLU A 56 -7.53 0.47 -12.40
C GLU A 56 -8.55 1.23 -11.53
N ASN A 57 -9.80 0.76 -11.50
CA ASN A 57 -10.84 1.36 -10.68
C ASN A 57 -10.55 1.17 -9.18
N GLU A 58 -10.19 -0.05 -8.77
CA GLU A 58 -9.78 -0.35 -7.40
C GLU A 58 -8.54 0.47 -6.99
N LEU A 59 -7.55 0.59 -7.88
CA LEU A 59 -6.36 1.41 -7.63
C LEU A 59 -6.70 2.88 -7.44
N SER A 60 -7.59 3.42 -8.28
CA SER A 60 -8.03 4.82 -8.18
C SER A 60 -8.76 5.09 -6.87
N GLN A 61 -9.61 4.15 -6.43
CA GLN A 61 -10.31 4.23 -5.14
C GLN A 61 -9.35 4.13 -3.96
N LEU A 62 -8.47 3.13 -3.96
CA LEU A 62 -7.47 2.92 -2.91
C LEU A 62 -6.54 4.14 -2.78
N ARG A 63 -6.04 4.69 -3.89
CA ARG A 63 -5.21 5.91 -3.87
C ARG A 63 -5.94 7.10 -3.24
N LYS A 64 -7.21 7.30 -3.60
CA LYS A 64 -8.03 8.38 -3.03
C LYS A 64 -8.26 8.18 -1.53
N ALA A 65 -8.49 6.94 -1.09
CA ALA A 65 -8.70 6.63 0.32
C ALA A 65 -7.43 6.86 1.15
N LEU A 66 -6.28 6.37 0.67
CA LEU A 66 -4.98 6.58 1.32
C LEU A 66 -4.61 8.07 1.46
N MET A 67 -4.94 8.89 0.45
CA MET A 67 -4.73 10.34 0.53
C MET A 67 -5.61 11.04 1.57
N LYS A 68 -6.77 10.47 1.95
CA LYS A 68 -7.65 11.03 2.98
C LYS A 68 -7.17 10.72 4.40
N ASP A 69 -6.56 9.56 4.61
CA ASP A 69 -6.10 9.07 5.92
C ASP A 69 -4.79 9.73 6.43
N VAL A 70 -4.13 10.54 5.62
CA VAL A 70 -2.86 11.22 5.98
C VAL A 70 -3.08 12.67 6.44
N ARG A 71 -4.23 12.96 7.05
CA ARG A 71 -4.51 14.23 7.73
C ARG A 71 -4.36 14.15 9.23
#